data_AF-A0A7C2GEZ0-F1
#
_entry.id   AF-A0A7C2GEZ0-F1
#
_cell.length_a   1.000
_cell.length_b   1.000
_cell.length_c   1.000
_cell.angle_alpha   90.00
_cell.angle_beta   90.00
_cell.angle_gamma   90.00
#
_symmetry.space_group_name_H-M   'P 1'
#
loop_
_entity.id
_entity.type
_entity.pdbx_description
1 polymer ?
#
loop_
_entity_poly.entity_id
_entity_poly.type
_entity_poly.pdbx_seq_one_letter_code
_entity_poly.pdbx_strand_id
1 'polypeptide(L)'
;ENAILEAAILQTYKRTTSDLPQPDGSYRKVYGGARLSDLVQTLVLLDEVGNRPASPSEKEKARNLALRLQSWVGDSPKGQFLDRATNVPLAEARVVCYELEGLKDELEVVGTLLIADLVWKRAKRGKGRRVLVVLDEAWKLFQSPYASSFVEELYRRFRFLGGGIWSITQSLADFAGEGPRALLQNTSFHFLLRLSRSEAELAVMRKVLAMPDRAIAVHGGLTGVKGVYSEVLAWVRTGEGYEGEVIAVRPTPVDYWLFTSTKEEVARRREAVKRYGDVMRAVRALAYGE
;
A
#
# COMPACT_ATOMS: atom_id res chain seq x y z
N GLU A 1 -16.25 14.92 20.25
CA GLU A 1 -16.07 13.47 19.99
C GLU A 1 -14.60 13.05 20.05
N ASN A 2 -13.67 13.79 19.45
CA ASN A 2 -12.23 13.48 19.49
C ASN A 2 -11.68 13.19 20.90
N ALA A 3 -11.96 14.05 21.89
CA ALA A 3 -11.51 13.82 23.27
C ALA A 3 -12.08 12.54 23.91
N ILE A 4 -13.31 12.15 23.54
CA ILE A 4 -13.97 10.92 24.01
C ILE A 4 -13.25 9.71 23.41
N LEU A 5 -13.01 9.75 22.09
CA LEU A 5 -12.33 8.68 21.37
C LEU A 5 -10.87 8.52 21.85
N GLU A 6 -10.16 9.62 22.05
CA GLU A 6 -8.80 9.63 22.57
C GLU A 6 -8.74 9.02 23.98
N ALA A 7 -9.65 9.43 24.88
CA ALA A 7 -9.74 8.86 26.22
C ALA A 7 -10.02 7.35 26.17
N ALA A 8 -10.96 6.91 25.33
CA ALA A 8 -11.30 5.50 25.16
C ALA A 8 -10.13 4.68 24.60
N ILE A 9 -9.40 5.21 23.60
CA ILE A 9 -8.20 4.58 23.05
C ILE A 9 -7.16 4.40 24.15
N LEU A 10 -6.82 5.46 24.89
CA LEU A 10 -5.83 5.40 25.96
C LEU A 10 -6.23 4.39 27.05
N GLN A 11 -7.49 4.37 27.46
CA GLN A 11 -8.00 3.41 28.45
C GLN A 11 -7.93 1.96 27.93
N THR A 12 -8.23 1.74 26.64
CA THR A 12 -8.13 0.42 26.00
C THR A 12 -6.69 -0.10 26.02
N TYR A 13 -5.72 0.75 25.64
CA TYR A 13 -4.30 0.39 25.70
C TYR A 13 -3.81 0.14 27.13
N LYS A 14 -4.29 0.92 28.11
CA LYS A 14 -3.95 0.69 29.53
C LYS A 14 -4.48 -0.66 30.02
N ARG A 15 -5.73 -1.01 29.72
CA ARG A 15 -6.35 -2.29 30.14
C ARG A 15 -5.67 -3.52 29.55
N THR A 16 -5.16 -3.39 28.32
CA THR A 16 -4.46 -4.45 27.58
C THR A 16 -2.95 -4.47 27.82
N THR A 17 -2.45 -3.60 28.71
CA THR A 17 -1.04 -3.57 29.13
C THR A 17 -0.93 -4.06 30.57
N SER A 18 -0.09 -5.07 30.80
CA SER A 18 0.15 -5.65 32.12
C SER A 18 1.56 -5.35 32.61
N ASP A 19 1.75 -5.23 33.92
CA ASP A 19 3.06 -5.10 34.55
C ASP A 19 3.61 -6.50 34.85
N LEU A 20 4.68 -6.87 34.16
CA LEU A 20 5.37 -8.15 34.32
C LEU A 20 6.55 -7.98 35.29
N PRO A 21 6.53 -8.63 36.46
CA PRO A 21 7.62 -8.54 37.43
C PRO A 21 8.90 -9.16 36.88
N GLN A 22 10.04 -8.53 37.18
CA GLN A 22 11.38 -8.96 36.79
C GLN A 22 12.16 -9.55 37.99
N PRO A 23 13.19 -10.37 37.75
CA PRO A 23 13.99 -10.97 38.83
C PRO A 23 14.71 -9.97 39.73
N ASP A 24 14.92 -8.74 39.27
CA ASP A 24 15.55 -7.63 40.02
C ASP A 24 14.55 -6.83 40.88
N GLY A 25 13.28 -7.26 40.94
CA GLY A 25 12.21 -6.56 41.65
C GLY A 25 11.59 -5.39 40.88
N SER A 26 12.05 -5.09 39.67
CA SER A 26 11.43 -4.10 38.79
C SER A 26 10.22 -4.67 38.05
N TYR A 27 9.43 -3.80 37.42
CA TYR A 27 8.30 -4.19 36.58
C TYR A 27 8.54 -3.74 35.14
N ARG A 28 8.20 -4.61 34.19
CA ARG A 28 8.21 -4.30 32.76
C ARG A 28 6.78 -4.29 32.24
N LYS A 29 6.39 -3.16 31.65
CA LYS A 29 5.12 -3.08 30.92
C LYS A 29 5.16 -3.93 29.67
N VAL A 30 4.18 -4.81 29.52
CA VAL A 30 3.99 -5.66 28.35
C VAL A 30 2.59 -5.45 27.80
N TYR A 31 2.53 -5.01 26.55
CA TYR A 31 1.29 -4.84 25.81
C TYR A 31 0.84 -6.19 25.24
N GLY A 32 -0.33 -6.66 25.65
CA GLY A 32 -0.92 -7.94 25.23
C GLY A 32 -1.65 -7.89 23.88
N GLY A 33 -1.86 -6.70 23.32
CA GLY A 33 -2.64 -6.50 22.10
C GLY A 33 -4.09 -6.13 22.41
N ALA A 34 -4.56 -5.06 21.78
CA ALA A 34 -5.95 -4.62 21.81
C ALA A 34 -6.63 -4.89 20.47
N ARG A 35 -7.91 -5.21 20.55
CA ARG A 35 -8.84 -5.38 19.44
C ARG A 35 -9.80 -4.19 19.34
N LEU A 36 -10.48 -4.07 18.21
CA LEU A 36 -11.51 -3.05 18.05
C LEU A 36 -12.71 -3.34 18.98
N SER A 37 -13.01 -4.61 19.25
CA SER A 37 -13.98 -5.02 20.27
C SER A 37 -13.67 -4.43 21.66
N ASP A 38 -12.39 -4.39 22.04
CA ASP A 38 -11.96 -3.87 23.34
C ASP A 38 -12.18 -2.36 23.42
N LEU A 39 -11.97 -1.65 22.31
CA LEU A 39 -12.28 -0.22 22.20
C LEU A 39 -13.78 0.03 22.28
N VAL A 40 -14.59 -0.77 21.59
CA VAL A 40 -16.07 -0.68 21.64
C VAL A 40 -16.57 -0.91 23.05
N GLN A 41 -16.06 -1.93 23.76
CA GLN A 41 -16.39 -2.18 25.16
C GLN A 41 -15.98 -1.00 26.06
N THR A 42 -14.81 -0.41 25.82
CA THR A 42 -14.33 0.75 26.57
C THR A 42 -15.19 1.99 26.33
N LEU A 43 -15.67 2.22 25.11
CA LEU A 43 -16.61 3.30 24.79
C LEU A 43 -17.96 3.13 25.48
N VAL A 44 -18.49 1.90 25.56
CA VAL A 44 -19.76 1.62 26.27
C VAL A 44 -19.65 1.88 27.77
N LEU A 45 -18.48 1.54 28.35
CA LEU A 45 -18.17 1.65 29.77
C LEU A 45 -17.39 2.93 30.11
N LEU A 46 -17.44 3.96 29.25
CA LEU A 46 -16.63 5.16 29.42
C LEU A 46 -17.15 6.00 30.60
N ASP A 47 -16.37 6.03 31.68
CA ASP A 47 -16.72 6.79 32.89
C ASP A 47 -15.85 8.03 33.12
N GLU A 48 -14.74 8.17 32.38
CA GLU A 48 -13.81 9.29 32.48
C GLU A 48 -13.39 9.79 31.10
N VAL A 49 -13.24 11.12 30.97
CA VAL A 49 -12.67 11.78 29.79
C VAL A 49 -11.58 12.74 30.27
N GLY A 50 -10.33 12.48 29.87
CA GLY A 50 -9.17 13.16 30.45
C GLY A 50 -8.98 12.76 31.91
N ASN A 51 -8.95 13.73 32.82
CA ASN A 51 -8.78 13.51 34.27
C ASN A 51 -10.06 13.84 35.06
N ARG A 52 -11.24 13.76 34.44
CA ARG A 52 -12.51 14.03 35.09
C ARG A 52 -13.57 12.98 34.75
N PRO A 53 -14.61 12.84 35.60
CA PRO A 53 -15.78 12.06 35.26
C PRO A 53 -16.41 12.52 33.93
N ALA A 54 -16.81 11.55 33.11
CA ALA A 54 -17.55 11.78 31.89
C ALA A 54 -18.97 12.28 32.22
N SER A 55 -19.37 13.39 31.62
CA SER A 55 -20.72 13.93 31.74
C SER A 55 -21.75 12.99 31.08
N PRO A 56 -23.05 13.08 31.43
CA PRO A 56 -24.09 12.27 30.79
C PRO A 56 -24.10 12.39 29.26
N SER A 57 -23.90 13.60 28.72
CA SER A 57 -23.83 13.82 27.27
C SER A 57 -22.60 13.17 26.62
N GLU A 58 -21.46 13.13 27.31
CA GLU A 58 -20.27 12.44 26.81
C GLU A 58 -20.45 10.93 26.80
N LYS A 59 -21.08 10.37 27.84
CA LYS A 59 -21.43 8.94 27.90
C LYS A 59 -22.36 8.54 26.76
N GLU A 60 -23.36 9.38 26.48
CA GLU A 60 -24.27 9.16 25.35
C GLU A 60 -23.54 9.20 24.00
N LYS A 61 -22.67 10.19 23.78
CA LYS A 61 -21.82 10.28 22.57
C LYS A 61 -20.89 9.07 22.44
N ALA A 62 -20.30 8.60 23.54
CA ALA A 62 -19.45 7.41 23.54
C ALA A 62 -20.22 6.15 23.11
N ARG A 63 -21.45 5.98 23.63
CA ARG A 63 -22.35 4.88 23.20
C ARG A 63 -22.73 4.99 21.72
N ASN A 64 -23.00 6.19 21.21
CA ASN A 64 -23.28 6.40 19.79
C ASN A 64 -22.08 6.05 18.91
N LEU A 65 -20.85 6.38 19.33
CA LEU A 65 -19.62 5.95 18.66
C LEU A 65 -19.48 4.42 18.69
N ALA A 66 -19.72 3.79 19.84
CA ALA A 66 -19.70 2.33 19.98
C ALA A 66 -20.71 1.66 19.02
N LEU A 67 -21.92 2.19 18.91
CA LEU A 67 -22.95 1.70 17.99
C LEU A 67 -22.51 1.77 16.52
N ARG A 68 -21.87 2.86 16.10
CA ARG A 68 -21.32 2.98 14.73
C ARG A 68 -20.24 1.95 14.44
N LEU A 69 -19.46 1.56 15.45
CA LEU A 69 -18.39 0.57 15.35
C LEU A 69 -18.87 -0.88 15.46
N GLN A 70 -20.13 -1.15 15.84
CA GLN A 70 -20.64 -2.53 16.00
C GLN A 70 -20.49 -3.37 14.72
N SER A 71 -20.67 -2.75 13.55
CA SER A 71 -20.49 -3.45 12.26
C SER A 71 -19.05 -3.85 11.94
N TRP A 72 -18.08 -3.40 12.75
CA TRP A 72 -16.63 -3.59 12.57
C TRP A 72 -16.00 -4.53 13.59
N VAL A 73 -16.77 -5.13 14.50
CA VAL A 73 -16.24 -5.98 15.59
C VAL A 73 -16.78 -7.41 15.51
N GLY A 74 -16.10 -8.33 16.19
CA GLY A 74 -16.48 -9.73 16.32
C GLY A 74 -16.61 -10.45 14.98
N ASP A 75 -17.69 -11.23 14.82
CA ASP A 75 -17.93 -12.05 13.64
C ASP A 75 -18.74 -11.35 12.53
N SER A 76 -18.96 -10.04 12.65
CA SER A 76 -19.50 -9.24 11.56
C SER A 76 -18.60 -9.32 10.31
N PRO A 77 -19.13 -9.11 9.08
CA PRO A 77 -18.31 -9.18 7.87
C PRO A 77 -17.05 -8.29 7.89
N LYS A 78 -17.14 -7.08 8.48
CA LYS A 78 -15.97 -6.19 8.62
C LYS A 78 -15.12 -6.56 9.85
N GLY A 79 -15.74 -7.07 10.93
CA GLY A 79 -15.03 -7.57 12.11
C GLY A 79 -14.14 -8.78 11.84
N GLN A 80 -14.57 -9.70 10.97
CA GLN A 80 -13.72 -10.82 10.54
C GLN A 80 -12.43 -10.38 9.85
N PHE A 81 -12.45 -9.21 9.19
CA PHE A 81 -11.27 -8.62 8.57
C PHE A 81 -10.40 -7.84 9.58
N LEU A 82 -11.02 -7.02 10.45
CA LEU A 82 -10.30 -6.03 11.26
C LEU A 82 -10.05 -6.46 12.72
N ASP A 83 -10.97 -7.22 13.30
CA ASP A 83 -11.07 -7.45 14.75
C ASP A 83 -10.46 -8.79 15.20
N ARG A 84 -9.35 -9.17 14.55
CA ARG A 84 -8.67 -10.45 14.75
C ARG A 84 -7.16 -10.27 14.80
N ALA A 85 -6.48 -11.20 15.46
CA ALA A 85 -5.03 -11.24 15.44
C ALA A 85 -4.50 -11.54 14.03
N THR A 86 -3.42 -10.87 13.62
CA THR A 86 -2.72 -11.18 12.38
C THR A 86 -2.23 -12.63 12.42
N ASN A 87 -2.59 -13.41 11.40
CA ASN A 87 -2.20 -14.81 11.26
C ASN A 87 -1.10 -15.04 10.20
N VAL A 88 -0.63 -13.98 9.55
CA VAL A 88 0.41 -14.03 8.52
C VAL A 88 1.80 -13.91 9.16
N PRO A 89 2.72 -14.86 8.94
CA PRO A 89 4.07 -14.82 9.50
C PRO A 89 4.93 -13.78 8.75
N LEU A 90 4.75 -12.50 9.09
CA LEU A 90 5.45 -11.41 8.41
C LEU A 90 6.93 -11.33 8.81
N ALA A 91 7.31 -11.70 10.03
CA ALA A 91 8.64 -11.41 10.58
C ALA A 91 9.79 -11.89 9.68
N GLU A 92 9.68 -13.07 9.09
CA GLU A 92 10.75 -13.73 8.32
C GLU A 92 10.57 -13.63 6.79
N ALA A 93 9.40 -13.20 6.32
CA ALA A 93 9.07 -13.16 4.90
C ALA A 93 9.99 -12.21 4.11
N ARG A 94 10.67 -12.72 3.06
CA ARG A 94 11.52 -11.88 2.19
C ARG A 94 10.70 -11.02 1.21
N VAL A 95 9.56 -11.55 0.78
CA VAL A 95 8.60 -10.89 -0.11
C VAL A 95 7.24 -11.02 0.54
N VAL A 96 6.49 -9.92 0.57
CA VAL A 96 5.11 -9.88 1.06
C VAL A 96 4.29 -9.18 -0.02
N CYS A 97 3.26 -9.85 -0.51
CA CYS A 97 2.30 -9.30 -1.44
C CYS A 97 0.97 -9.14 -0.70
N TYR A 98 0.41 -7.93 -0.71
CA TYR A 98 -0.91 -7.66 -0.16
C TYR A 98 -1.88 -7.53 -1.33
N GLU A 99 -2.78 -8.49 -1.46
CA GLU A 99 -3.86 -8.44 -2.44
C GLU A 99 -5.01 -7.60 -1.88
N LEU A 100 -5.44 -6.60 -2.65
CA LEU A 100 -6.57 -5.74 -2.31
C LEU A 100 -7.83 -6.14 -3.07
N GLU A 101 -7.70 -6.95 -4.12
CA GLU A 101 -8.84 -7.49 -4.86
C GLU A 101 -9.75 -8.30 -3.93
N GLY A 102 -11.00 -7.86 -3.80
CA GLY A 102 -12.00 -8.45 -2.90
C GLY A 102 -12.34 -7.57 -1.70
N LEU A 103 -11.53 -6.55 -1.37
CA LEU A 103 -11.96 -5.47 -0.50
C LEU A 103 -12.90 -4.55 -1.27
N LYS A 104 -14.05 -4.23 -0.67
CA LYS A 104 -15.08 -3.35 -1.28
C LYS A 104 -15.43 -2.21 -0.34
N ASP A 105 -15.86 -1.10 -0.93
CA ASP A 105 -16.37 0.07 -0.22
C ASP A 105 -15.36 0.57 0.84
N GLU A 106 -15.83 0.78 2.07
CA GLU A 106 -15.04 1.30 3.20
C GLU A 106 -13.86 0.39 3.58
N LEU A 107 -13.91 -0.91 3.27
CA LEU A 107 -12.82 -1.84 3.59
C LEU A 107 -11.57 -1.60 2.75
N GLU A 108 -11.72 -1.13 1.51
CA GLU A 108 -10.58 -0.85 0.64
C GLU A 108 -9.72 0.27 1.24
N VAL A 109 -10.34 1.35 1.69
CA VAL A 109 -9.65 2.48 2.33
C VAL A 109 -9.02 2.07 3.67
N VAL A 110 -9.74 1.34 4.51
CA VAL A 110 -9.22 0.89 5.82
C VAL A 110 -8.08 -0.12 5.65
N GLY A 111 -8.27 -1.13 4.80
CA GLY A 111 -7.25 -2.14 4.51
C GLY A 111 -5.98 -1.52 3.95
N THR A 112 -6.13 -0.56 3.04
CA THR A 112 -5.02 0.23 2.49
C THR A 112 -4.22 0.95 3.58
N LEU A 113 -4.88 1.66 4.49
CA LEU A 113 -4.22 2.38 5.59
C LEU A 113 -3.47 1.42 6.52
N LEU A 114 -4.07 0.26 6.82
CA LEU A 114 -3.43 -0.77 7.65
C LEU A 114 -2.20 -1.37 6.99
N ILE A 115 -2.26 -1.68 5.70
CA ILE A 115 -1.12 -2.20 4.94
C ILE A 115 0.01 -1.17 4.95
N ALA A 116 -0.32 0.09 4.74
CA ALA A 116 0.65 1.17 4.75
C ALA A 116 1.35 1.30 6.12
N ASP A 117 0.62 1.23 7.24
CA ASP A 117 1.18 1.19 8.60
C ASP A 117 2.04 -0.08 8.85
N LEU A 118 1.60 -1.25 8.38
CA LEU A 118 2.37 -2.50 8.48
C LEU A 118 3.70 -2.41 7.72
N VAL A 119 3.68 -1.86 6.52
CA VAL A 119 4.87 -1.59 5.69
C VAL A 119 5.82 -0.64 6.42
N TRP A 120 5.30 0.44 7.01
CA TRP A 120 6.08 1.40 7.79
C TRP A 120 6.74 0.76 9.01
N LYS A 121 5.98 0.02 9.82
CA LYS A 121 6.48 -0.72 10.99
C LYS A 121 7.54 -1.75 10.59
N ARG A 122 7.35 -2.44 9.47
CA ARG A 122 8.33 -3.39 8.92
C ARG A 122 9.63 -2.70 8.52
N ALA A 123 9.55 -1.60 7.79
CA ALA A 123 10.73 -0.85 7.35
C ALA A 123 11.55 -0.33 8.54
N LYS A 124 10.89 0.17 9.60
CA LYS A 124 11.57 0.61 10.83
C LYS A 124 12.28 -0.52 11.59
N ARG A 125 11.75 -1.74 11.55
CA ARG A 125 12.35 -2.90 12.23
C ARG A 125 13.57 -3.45 11.48
N GLY A 126 13.65 -3.24 10.16
CA GLY A 126 14.73 -3.72 9.31
C GLY A 126 16.03 -2.94 9.49
N LYS A 127 16.74 -3.13 10.62
CA LYS A 127 18.05 -2.54 10.90
C LYS A 127 19.08 -2.91 9.81
N GLY A 128 19.21 -2.09 8.77
CA GLY A 128 20.21 -2.24 7.70
C GLY A 128 19.79 -3.07 6.49
N ARG A 129 18.54 -3.55 6.40
CA ARG A 129 18.03 -4.25 5.21
C ARG A 129 17.39 -3.25 4.26
N ARG A 130 17.78 -3.26 2.98
CA ARG A 130 17.10 -2.47 1.95
C ARG A 130 15.67 -2.99 1.79
N VAL A 131 14.69 -2.09 1.87
CA VAL A 131 13.27 -2.40 1.69
C VAL A 131 12.77 -1.69 0.45
N LEU A 132 12.17 -2.41 -0.48
CA LEU A 132 11.45 -1.83 -1.62
C LEU A 132 9.96 -2.05 -1.41
N VAL A 133 9.19 -0.96 -1.41
CA VAL A 133 7.74 -1.01 -1.40
C VAL A 133 7.25 -0.79 -2.81
N VAL A 134 6.46 -1.73 -3.33
CA VAL A 134 5.81 -1.59 -4.62
C VAL A 134 4.34 -1.25 -4.37
N LEU A 135 3.89 -0.13 -4.89
CA LEU A 135 2.50 0.34 -4.82
C LEU A 135 1.90 0.18 -6.22
N ASP A 136 1.12 -0.87 -6.41
CA ASP A 136 0.34 -1.04 -7.63
C ASP A 136 -0.95 -0.22 -7.54
N GLU A 137 -1.37 0.40 -8.64
CA GLU A 137 -2.52 1.32 -8.70
C GLU A 137 -2.50 2.40 -7.60
N ALA A 138 -1.37 3.10 -7.46
CA ALA A 138 -1.14 4.08 -6.39
C ALA A 138 -2.19 5.20 -6.31
N TRP A 139 -2.93 5.47 -7.40
CA TRP A 139 -4.00 6.47 -7.44
C TRP A 139 -5.12 6.22 -6.43
N LYS A 140 -5.39 4.96 -6.10
CA LYS A 140 -6.39 4.59 -5.08
C LYS A 140 -6.07 5.21 -3.72
N LEU A 141 -4.78 5.32 -3.40
CA LEU A 141 -4.30 5.91 -2.15
C LEU A 141 -4.57 7.42 -2.09
N PHE A 142 -4.60 8.09 -3.25
CA PHE A 142 -4.80 9.54 -3.33
C PHE A 142 -6.27 9.96 -3.22
N GLN A 143 -7.22 9.01 -3.31
CA GLN A 143 -8.65 9.31 -3.14
C GLN A 143 -9.02 9.67 -1.70
N SER A 144 -8.28 9.15 -0.72
CA SER A 144 -8.50 9.44 0.70
C SER A 144 -7.45 10.45 1.18
N PRO A 145 -7.85 11.61 1.74
CA PRO A 145 -6.91 12.58 2.28
C PRO A 145 -5.96 11.98 3.34
N TYR A 146 -6.48 11.05 4.16
CA TYR A 146 -5.70 10.34 5.17
C TYR A 146 -4.66 9.42 4.55
N ALA A 147 -5.04 8.63 3.54
CA ALA A 147 -4.12 7.72 2.86
C ALA A 147 -3.09 8.49 2.03
N SER A 148 -3.49 9.56 1.35
CA SER A 148 -2.60 10.45 0.61
C SER A 148 -1.53 11.06 1.53
N SER A 149 -1.94 11.62 2.67
CA SER A 149 -1.01 12.20 3.64
C SER A 149 -0.01 11.15 4.17
N PHE A 150 -0.48 9.93 4.43
CA PHE A 150 0.37 8.84 4.86
C PHE A 150 1.38 8.43 3.78
N VAL A 151 0.95 8.29 2.53
CA VAL A 151 1.84 7.95 1.40
C VAL A 151 2.90 9.04 1.20
N GLU A 152 2.53 10.31 1.32
CA GLU A 152 3.51 11.40 1.26
C GLU A 152 4.54 11.32 2.38
N GLU A 153 4.13 10.95 3.59
CA GLU A 153 5.02 10.72 4.72
C GLU A 153 5.93 9.51 4.48
N LEU A 154 5.38 8.41 3.94
CA LEU A 154 6.14 7.24 3.53
C LEU A 154 7.24 7.62 2.54
N TYR A 155 6.89 8.31 1.44
CA TYR A 155 7.83 8.74 0.41
C TYR A 155 8.96 9.62 0.95
N ARG A 156 8.65 10.55 1.87
CA ARG A 156 9.64 11.43 2.49
C ARG A 156 10.62 10.70 3.40
N ARG A 157 10.15 9.66 4.11
CA ARG A 157 10.95 9.04 5.19
C ARG A 157 11.59 7.72 4.81
N PHE A 158 11.12 7.01 3.78
CA PHE A 158 11.66 5.69 3.40
C PHE A 158 13.14 5.75 3.00
N ARG A 159 13.59 6.86 2.41
CA ARG A 159 15.00 7.07 2.04
C ARG A 159 15.94 6.92 3.25
N PHE A 160 15.57 7.47 4.41
CA PHE A 160 16.37 7.37 5.64
C PHE A 160 16.48 5.93 6.15
N LEU A 161 15.47 5.10 5.87
CA LEU A 161 15.46 3.67 6.24
C LEU A 161 16.26 2.80 5.27
N GLY A 162 16.97 3.39 4.30
CA GLY A 162 17.70 2.65 3.25
C GLY A 162 16.76 1.92 2.28
N GLY A 163 15.50 2.35 2.20
CA GLY A 163 14.47 1.77 1.34
C GLY A 163 14.05 2.70 0.20
N GLY A 164 13.30 2.14 -0.75
CA GLY A 164 12.72 2.83 -1.89
C GLY A 164 11.24 2.52 -2.04
N ILE A 165 10.53 3.38 -2.77
CA ILE A 165 9.14 3.16 -3.15
C ILE A 165 9.07 3.17 -4.68
N TRP A 166 8.35 2.20 -5.24
CA TRP A 166 8.05 2.09 -6.65
C TRP A 166 6.54 2.10 -6.82
N SER A 167 6.00 3.19 -7.38
CA SER A 167 4.58 3.25 -7.74
C SER A 167 4.36 2.88 -9.20
N ILE A 168 3.28 2.17 -9.45
CA ILE A 168 2.81 1.76 -10.77
C ILE A 168 1.40 2.34 -10.95
N THR A 169 1.14 2.95 -12.10
CA THR A 169 -0.17 3.52 -12.47
C THR A 169 -0.39 3.39 -13.97
N GLN A 170 -1.65 3.36 -14.39
CA GLN A 170 -2.04 3.38 -15.80
C GLN A 170 -2.14 4.81 -16.37
N SER A 171 -2.31 5.82 -15.50
CA SER A 171 -2.47 7.22 -15.89
C SER A 171 -1.56 8.14 -15.08
N LEU A 172 -0.80 9.01 -15.76
CA LEU A 172 -0.08 10.08 -15.07
C LEU A 172 -1.03 11.18 -14.59
N ALA A 173 -2.21 11.29 -15.21
CA ALA A 173 -3.21 12.29 -14.81
C ALA A 173 -3.68 12.08 -13.37
N ASP A 174 -3.60 10.86 -12.83
CA ASP A 174 -3.88 10.56 -11.43
C ASP A 174 -2.99 11.32 -10.44
N PHE A 175 -1.83 11.78 -10.92
CA PHE A 175 -0.86 12.55 -10.13
C PHE A 175 -0.94 14.06 -10.37
N ALA A 176 -2.00 14.56 -11.02
CA ALA A 176 -2.13 15.99 -11.33
C ALA A 176 -2.46 16.87 -10.09
N GLY A 177 -3.02 16.28 -9.03
CA GLY A 177 -3.33 16.99 -7.77
C GLY A 177 -2.06 17.41 -7.00
N GLU A 178 -2.16 18.45 -6.15
CA GLU A 178 -0.98 19.08 -5.52
C GLU A 178 -0.09 18.11 -4.71
N GLY A 179 -0.67 17.21 -3.92
CA GLY A 179 0.06 16.21 -3.15
C GLY A 179 0.77 15.17 -4.02
N PRO A 180 0.04 14.40 -4.84
CA PRO A 180 0.61 13.45 -5.79
C PRO A 180 1.64 14.07 -6.75
N ARG A 181 1.42 15.32 -7.18
CA ARG A 181 2.35 16.05 -8.04
C ARG A 181 3.72 16.23 -7.39
N ALA A 182 3.76 16.54 -6.10
CA ALA A 182 5.01 16.68 -5.38
C ALA A 182 5.77 15.34 -5.30
N LEU A 183 5.06 14.21 -5.26
CA LEU A 183 5.68 12.89 -5.30
C LEU A 183 6.37 12.61 -6.63
N LEU A 184 5.70 12.90 -7.75
CA LEU A 184 6.32 12.77 -9.08
C LEU A 184 7.57 13.66 -9.20
N GLN A 185 7.50 14.94 -8.82
CA GLN A 185 8.63 15.86 -8.95
C GLN A 185 9.86 15.46 -8.12
N ASN A 186 9.64 14.77 -7.00
CA ASN A 186 10.72 14.28 -6.14
C ASN A 186 11.17 12.85 -6.46
N THR A 187 10.52 12.19 -7.42
CA THR A 187 10.91 10.86 -7.88
C THR A 187 12.12 10.96 -8.80
N SER A 188 13.14 10.14 -8.55
CA SER A 188 14.38 10.16 -9.33
C SER A 188 14.25 9.43 -10.67
N PHE A 189 13.46 8.37 -10.73
CA PHE A 189 13.36 7.50 -11.90
C PHE A 189 11.90 7.39 -12.34
N HIS A 190 11.62 7.77 -13.58
CA HIS A 190 10.32 7.57 -14.23
C HIS A 190 10.51 6.63 -15.41
N PHE A 191 9.73 5.55 -15.44
CA PHE A 191 9.72 4.61 -16.55
C PHE A 191 8.38 4.76 -17.27
N LEU A 192 8.36 5.57 -18.33
CA LEU A 192 7.15 5.91 -19.05
C LEU A 192 6.96 4.93 -20.20
N LEU A 193 6.05 3.97 -20.02
CA LEU A 193 5.56 3.12 -21.09
C LEU A 193 4.63 3.92 -22.01
N ARG A 194 4.12 3.29 -23.08
CA ARG A 194 3.13 3.90 -23.94
C ARG A 194 1.85 4.21 -23.17
N LEU A 195 1.50 5.49 -23.08
CA LEU A 195 0.31 5.99 -22.40
C LEU A 195 -0.77 6.44 -23.39
N SER A 196 -1.98 6.69 -22.90
CA SER A 196 -2.99 7.42 -23.67
C SER A 196 -2.44 8.81 -23.98
N ARG A 197 -2.53 9.26 -25.24
CA ARG A 197 -2.06 10.62 -25.63
C ARG A 197 -3.11 11.69 -25.31
N SER A 198 -3.78 11.57 -24.18
CA SER A 198 -4.79 12.55 -23.75
C SER A 198 -4.12 13.87 -23.38
N GLU A 199 -4.87 14.98 -23.45
CA GLU A 199 -4.35 16.29 -23.06
C GLU A 199 -3.92 16.33 -21.59
N ALA A 200 -4.60 15.58 -20.72
CA ALA A 200 -4.26 15.49 -19.30
C ALA A 200 -2.87 14.86 -19.07
N GLU A 201 -2.59 13.75 -19.75
CA GLU A 201 -1.28 13.07 -19.71
C GLU A 201 -0.16 13.99 -20.21
N LEU A 202 -0.40 14.63 -21.37
CA LEU A 202 0.54 15.57 -21.96
C LEU A 202 0.78 16.79 -21.06
N ALA A 203 -0.24 17.26 -20.35
CA ALA A 203 -0.12 18.35 -19.40
C ALA A 203 0.78 17.96 -18.21
N VAL A 204 0.66 16.73 -17.69
CA VAL A 204 1.54 16.24 -16.62
C VAL A 204 2.98 16.10 -17.11
N MET A 205 3.21 15.51 -18.28
CA MET A 205 4.55 15.40 -18.88
C MET A 205 5.24 16.77 -19.02
N ARG A 206 4.51 17.79 -19.52
CA ARG A 206 5.06 19.15 -19.68
C ARG A 206 5.23 19.89 -18.35
N LYS A 207 4.18 19.94 -17.52
CA LYS A 207 4.12 20.84 -16.35
C LYS A 207 4.68 20.25 -15.06
N VAL A 208 4.77 18.93 -14.98
CA VAL A 208 5.22 18.22 -13.77
C VAL A 208 6.60 17.62 -14.00
N LEU A 209 6.77 16.87 -15.09
CA LEU A 209 8.03 16.20 -15.43
C LEU A 209 9.01 17.09 -16.23
N ALA A 210 8.59 18.30 -16.58
CA ALA A 210 9.37 19.28 -17.34
C ALA A 210 9.94 18.70 -18.66
N MET A 211 9.20 17.80 -19.30
CA MET A 211 9.64 17.16 -20.54
C MET A 211 9.59 18.16 -21.70
N PRO A 212 10.70 18.35 -22.46
CA PRO A 212 10.68 19.15 -23.68
C PRO A 212 9.85 18.45 -24.77
N ASP A 213 9.34 19.22 -25.73
CA ASP A 213 8.49 18.67 -26.81
C ASP A 213 9.18 17.54 -27.58
N ARG A 214 10.51 17.58 -27.73
CA ARG A 214 11.28 16.47 -28.33
C ARG A 214 11.13 15.16 -27.55
N ALA A 215 11.14 15.20 -26.22
CA ALA A 215 11.02 14.02 -25.38
C ALA A 215 9.59 13.48 -25.39
N ILE A 216 8.60 14.37 -25.46
CA ILE A 216 7.18 14.01 -25.61
C ILE A 216 6.94 13.36 -26.98
N ALA A 217 7.56 13.88 -28.05
CA ALA A 217 7.50 13.26 -29.37
C ALA A 217 8.12 11.86 -29.38
N VAL A 218 9.28 11.69 -28.75
CA VAL A 218 9.94 10.38 -28.56
C VAL A 218 9.05 9.42 -27.76
N HIS A 219 8.48 9.86 -26.63
CA HIS A 219 7.52 9.07 -25.85
C HIS A 219 6.31 8.66 -26.70
N GLY A 220 5.79 9.57 -27.52
CA GLY A 220 4.73 9.28 -28.45
C GLY A 220 5.11 8.15 -29.42
N GLY A 221 6.35 8.14 -29.90
CA GLY A 221 6.87 7.16 -30.86
C GLY A 221 7.16 5.77 -30.31
N LEU A 222 7.02 5.52 -29.00
CA LEU A 222 7.34 4.23 -28.40
C LEU A 222 6.55 3.08 -29.03
N THR A 223 7.26 2.01 -29.36
CA THR A 223 6.75 0.80 -29.99
C THR A 223 6.90 -0.42 -29.08
N GLY A 224 6.31 -1.53 -29.50
CA GLY A 224 6.43 -2.79 -28.80
C GLY A 224 5.78 -3.91 -29.58
N VAL A 225 6.29 -5.11 -29.37
CA VAL A 225 5.71 -6.35 -29.91
C VAL A 225 5.41 -7.25 -28.71
N LYS A 226 4.13 -7.60 -28.55
CA LYS A 226 3.64 -8.41 -27.42
C LYS A 226 4.49 -9.67 -27.26
N GLY A 227 5.02 -9.87 -26.06
CA GLY A 227 5.86 -11.03 -25.72
C GLY A 227 7.29 -11.00 -26.26
N VAL A 228 7.68 -9.99 -27.03
CA VAL A 228 9.05 -9.84 -27.55
C VAL A 228 9.75 -8.65 -26.90
N TYR A 229 9.15 -7.46 -26.99
CA TYR A 229 9.69 -6.26 -26.34
C TYR A 229 8.64 -5.18 -26.14
N SER A 230 8.88 -4.29 -25.18
CA SER A 230 8.19 -3.00 -25.07
C SER A 230 9.24 -1.91 -24.90
N GLU A 231 9.13 -0.84 -25.68
CA GLU A 231 9.93 0.35 -25.45
C GLU A 231 9.37 1.16 -24.27
N VAL A 232 10.28 1.78 -23.54
CA VAL A 232 10.02 2.57 -22.36
C VAL A 232 10.91 3.80 -22.43
N LEU A 233 10.35 4.98 -22.21
CA LEU A 233 11.17 6.17 -22.00
C LEU A 233 11.61 6.19 -20.53
N ALA A 234 12.89 5.94 -20.27
CA ALA A 234 13.50 6.15 -18.97
C ALA A 234 13.81 7.64 -18.82
N TRP A 235 13.09 8.32 -17.93
CA TRP A 235 13.23 9.75 -17.65
C TRP A 235 13.75 9.93 -16.22
N VAL A 236 15.03 10.27 -16.12
CA VAL A 236 15.79 10.27 -14.87
C VAL A 236 16.12 11.68 -14.46
N ARG A 237 15.80 12.03 -13.21
CA ARG A 237 16.17 13.31 -12.62
C ARG A 237 17.64 13.25 -12.18
N THR A 238 18.43 14.17 -12.69
CA THR A 238 19.85 14.36 -12.33
C THR A 238 20.02 15.64 -11.52
N GLY A 239 21.24 15.92 -11.05
CA GLY A 239 21.55 17.18 -10.37
C GLY A 239 21.40 18.41 -11.27
N GLU A 240 21.49 18.22 -12.60
CA GLU A 240 21.50 19.28 -13.61
C GLU A 240 20.16 19.40 -14.36
N GLY A 241 19.20 18.52 -14.09
CA GLY A 241 17.89 18.54 -14.74
C GLY A 241 17.33 17.12 -14.93
N TYR A 242 17.00 16.79 -16.17
CA TYR A 242 16.51 15.47 -16.55
C TYR A 242 17.26 14.92 -17.75
N GLU A 243 17.54 13.62 -17.70
CA GLU A 243 18.07 12.84 -18.81
C GLU A 243 17.02 11.81 -19.25
N GLY A 244 16.94 11.58 -20.56
CA GLY A 244 15.93 10.73 -21.16
C GLY A 244 16.50 9.81 -22.22
N GLU A 245 16.25 8.51 -22.09
CA GLU A 245 16.64 7.52 -23.09
C GLU A 245 15.53 6.47 -23.30
N VAL A 246 15.40 6.01 -24.53
CA VAL A 246 14.49 4.90 -24.85
C VAL A 246 15.20 3.59 -24.58
N ILE A 247 14.65 2.81 -23.65
CA ILE A 247 15.12 1.47 -23.35
C ILE A 247 14.07 0.45 -23.82
N ALA A 248 14.53 -0.75 -24.20
CA ALA A 248 13.64 -1.84 -24.57
C ALA A 248 13.65 -2.93 -23.48
N VAL A 249 12.49 -3.18 -22.89
CA VAL A 249 12.30 -4.29 -21.95
C VAL A 249 11.93 -5.53 -22.75
N ARG A 250 12.72 -6.59 -22.64
CA ARG A 250 12.52 -7.88 -23.33
C ARG A 250 12.27 -8.97 -22.32
N PRO A 251 11.03 -9.46 -22.16
CA PRO A 251 10.78 -10.61 -21.29
C PRO A 251 11.41 -11.86 -21.88
N THR A 252 11.91 -12.76 -21.04
CA THR A 252 12.18 -14.12 -21.51
C THR A 252 10.86 -14.82 -21.82
N PRO A 253 10.85 -15.90 -22.64
CA PRO A 253 9.64 -16.70 -22.86
C PRO A 253 8.99 -17.18 -21.55
N VAL A 254 9.80 -17.49 -20.53
CA VAL A 254 9.31 -17.86 -19.20
C VAL A 254 8.64 -16.68 -18.49
N ASP A 255 9.26 -15.50 -18.48
CA ASP A 255 8.67 -14.30 -17.86
C ASP A 255 7.35 -13.94 -18.52
N TYR A 256 7.28 -14.02 -19.86
CA TYR A 256 6.06 -13.75 -20.61
C TYR A 256 4.91 -14.65 -20.14
N TRP A 257 5.13 -15.97 -20.11
CA TRP A 257 4.10 -16.90 -19.66
C TRP A 257 3.79 -16.76 -18.18
N LEU A 258 4.77 -16.41 -17.35
CA LEU A 258 4.56 -16.21 -15.91
C LEU A 258 3.66 -14.98 -15.63
N PHE A 259 3.83 -13.90 -16.39
CA PHE A 259 3.19 -12.61 -16.09
C PHE A 259 2.12 -12.16 -17.09
N THR A 260 1.85 -12.90 -18.16
CA THR A 260 0.75 -12.53 -19.07
C THR A 260 -0.59 -12.43 -18.34
N SER A 261 -1.34 -11.39 -18.70
CA SER A 261 -2.69 -11.07 -18.25
C SER A 261 -3.75 -11.29 -19.33
N THR A 262 -3.37 -11.79 -20.52
CA THR A 262 -4.30 -12.06 -21.61
C THR A 262 -5.20 -13.24 -21.23
N LYS A 263 -6.52 -13.06 -21.29
CA LYS A 263 -7.50 -14.04 -20.77
C LYS A 263 -7.28 -15.45 -21.30
N GLU A 264 -7.08 -15.59 -22.60
CA GLU A 264 -6.87 -16.87 -23.28
C GLU A 264 -5.55 -17.53 -22.86
N GLU A 265 -4.48 -16.74 -22.74
CA GLU A 265 -3.15 -17.22 -22.32
C GLU A 265 -3.13 -17.60 -20.84
N VAL A 266 -3.83 -16.84 -19.98
CA VAL A 266 -4.03 -17.16 -18.56
C VAL A 266 -4.80 -18.47 -18.40
N ALA A 267 -5.82 -18.71 -19.22
CA ALA A 267 -6.56 -19.97 -19.23
C ALA A 267 -5.64 -21.15 -19.59
N ARG A 268 -4.84 -21.00 -20.66
CA ARG A 268 -3.82 -22.00 -21.06
C ARG A 268 -2.80 -22.26 -19.97
N ARG A 269 -2.30 -21.21 -19.30
CA ARG A 269 -1.39 -21.35 -18.15
C ARG A 269 -2.04 -22.13 -17.02
N ARG A 270 -3.28 -21.83 -16.65
CA ARG A 270 -4.00 -22.54 -15.58
C ARG A 270 -4.19 -24.02 -15.91
N GLU A 271 -4.47 -24.35 -17.15
CA GLU A 271 -4.57 -25.74 -17.61
C GLU A 271 -3.22 -26.46 -17.54
N ALA A 272 -2.14 -25.83 -18.01
CA ALA A 272 -0.79 -26.37 -17.89
C ALA A 272 -0.41 -26.58 -16.41
N VAL A 273 -0.71 -25.65 -15.52
CA VAL A 273 -0.46 -25.81 -14.07
C VAL A 273 -1.17 -27.04 -13.51
N LYS A 274 -2.42 -27.30 -13.92
CA LYS A 274 -3.14 -28.53 -13.53
C LYS A 274 -2.47 -29.79 -14.06
N ARG A 275 -1.94 -29.75 -15.28
CA ARG A 275 -1.27 -30.88 -15.94
C ARG A 275 0.09 -31.22 -15.32
N TYR A 276 0.92 -30.20 -15.07
CA TYR A 276 2.30 -30.39 -14.59
C TYR A 276 2.42 -30.30 -13.06
N GLY A 277 1.36 -29.88 -12.35
CA GLY A 277 1.29 -29.78 -10.88
C GLY A 277 2.14 -28.66 -10.27
N ASP A 278 2.89 -27.91 -11.08
CA ASP A 278 3.82 -26.87 -10.66
C ASP A 278 3.83 -25.72 -11.66
N VAL A 279 3.80 -24.47 -11.15
CA VAL A 279 3.79 -23.27 -11.99
C VAL A 279 5.03 -23.13 -12.85
N MET A 280 6.22 -23.39 -12.29
CA MET A 280 7.47 -23.20 -13.00
C MET A 280 7.65 -24.24 -14.11
N ARG A 281 7.23 -25.49 -13.89
CA ARG A 281 7.17 -26.52 -14.93
C ARG A 281 6.18 -26.16 -16.02
N ALA A 282 4.97 -25.73 -15.65
CA ALA A 282 3.94 -25.35 -16.61
C ALA A 282 4.36 -24.17 -17.51
N VAL A 283 4.98 -23.12 -16.95
CA VAL A 283 5.43 -21.99 -17.78
C VAL A 283 6.63 -22.35 -18.65
N ARG A 284 7.52 -23.25 -18.22
CA ARG A 284 8.63 -23.75 -19.07
C ARG A 284 8.10 -24.57 -20.24
N ALA A 285 7.16 -25.48 -19.99
CA ALA A 285 6.47 -26.24 -21.02
C ALA A 285 5.82 -25.32 -22.07
N LEU A 286 5.11 -24.28 -21.63
CA LEU A 286 4.49 -23.30 -22.53
C LEU A 286 5.51 -22.43 -23.27
N ALA A 287 6.63 -22.09 -22.63
CA ALA A 287 7.68 -21.27 -23.18
C ALA A 287 8.52 -22.00 -24.26
N TYR A 288 8.74 -23.30 -24.09
CA TYR A 288 9.70 -24.07 -24.90
C TYR A 288 9.09 -25.28 -25.63
N GLY A 289 7.80 -25.59 -25.41
CA GLY A 289 7.09 -26.67 -26.09
C GLY A 289 7.31 -28.07 -25.49
N GLU A 290 7.57 -28.17 -24.18
CA GLU A 290 7.82 -29.44 -23.45
C GLU A 290 6.55 -30.16 -22.97
#